data_AF-A0A9W7SM70-F1
#
_entry.id   AF-A0A9W7SM70-F1
#
_cell.length_a   1.000
_cell.length_b   1.000
_cell.length_c   1.000
_cell.angle_alpha   90.00
_cell.angle_beta   90.00
_cell.angle_gamma   90.00
#
_symmetry.space_group_name_H-M   'P 1'
#
loop_
_entity.id
_entity.type
_entity.pdbx_description
1 polymer ?
#
loop_
_entity_poly.entity_id
_entity_poly.type
_entity_poly.pdbx_seq_one_letter_code
_entity_poly.pdbx_strand_id
1 'polypeptide(L)'
;MTLKSLFNVETLDTRFAPRDPSSSGPLPNTQPSKWNTPEYYLYYFFFLTIPPLMFKAVYDVSQPSHPGFKHYEHMLEPGWIPGRLVDNSDAQYRGFRENIPYMLLLLGLHPLLRRAWERVVGGAEEGRVRRRVDFDVAFAAVFLVALHGVSAMKILVILCVNWQLATALPKRYVPAATWAFNVSLLFANELCHGYPFAEVAKYILPPQTTAAGEGDAATQDWGTWLDSYGGLIPRWEILFNITVLRLIAFNFDYIWNLDRRASSPIEKKNLDPSALPERERVAIGARPDDFTFRNYLAYILYSPLYLAGPIITFNDYIAQSRCPLPSITRQRIVPYAVRFALCLLTMELVLHHLYAVAICASRPDWTLYTPFQLSMLGYFNLHVIWLKLLLPWRFFRLWSLCDAVDPPENMVRCMSNNPSTLAFWRAWHRSYNRWIVRYIYVPLGGSGPAVPRWRAAFNYAAVFTFVALWHDINLRLLIWGWLIVLFVAPEALARALFPPQNFRHRPNAYRWLAGVGAVGNILMMMAANLVGFAIGVDGVKGLAGALVQTLGGRVFFVAACATLFVGSMVMFEWRESERRRGIDMKC
;
A
#
# COMPACT_ATOMS: atom_id res chain seq x y z
N MET A 1 -5.14 27.57 8.26
CA MET A 1 -4.28 26.37 8.32
C MET A 1 -2.86 26.80 7.96
N THR A 2 -1.84 26.44 8.76
CA THR A 2 -0.45 26.77 8.41
C THR A 2 0.16 25.67 7.53
N LEU A 3 1.16 26.01 6.70
CA LEU A 3 1.89 25.02 5.89
C LEU A 3 2.44 23.88 6.76
N LYS A 4 2.93 24.21 7.97
CA LYS A 4 3.43 23.24 8.95
C LYS A 4 2.34 22.23 9.37
N SER A 5 1.13 22.71 9.63
CA SER A 5 0.00 21.84 10.01
C SER A 5 -0.45 20.91 8.88
N LEU A 6 -0.19 21.23 7.60
CA LEU A 6 -0.55 20.37 6.47
C LEU A 6 0.18 19.02 6.48
N PHE A 7 1.42 19.04 6.96
CA PHE A 7 2.29 17.86 6.99
C PHE A 7 2.24 17.09 8.31
N ASN A 8 1.44 17.56 9.28
CA ASN A 8 1.18 16.82 10.50
C ASN A 8 0.54 15.45 10.19
N VAL A 9 0.83 14.46 11.04
CA VAL A 9 0.31 13.10 10.89
C VAL A 9 -1.16 13.03 11.29
N GLU A 10 -1.60 13.92 12.18
CA GLU A 10 -2.98 14.04 12.63
C GLU A 10 -3.90 14.56 11.51
N THR A 11 -3.38 15.46 10.66
CA THR A 11 -4.06 15.94 9.45
C THR A 11 -4.17 14.84 8.40
N LEU A 12 -3.21 13.93 8.38
CA LEU A 12 -3.17 12.81 7.45
C LEU A 12 -4.23 11.76 7.79
N ASP A 13 -4.31 11.37 9.06
CA ASP A 13 -5.26 10.38 9.57
C ASP A 13 -5.57 10.65 11.04
N THR A 14 -6.86 10.81 11.37
CA THR A 14 -7.31 11.15 12.73
C THR A 14 -7.05 10.04 13.74
N ARG A 15 -6.73 8.83 13.28
CA ARG A 15 -6.28 7.72 14.14
C ARG A 15 -4.98 8.02 14.87
N PHE A 16 -4.24 9.05 14.46
CA PHE A 16 -3.00 9.51 15.10
C PHE A 16 -3.20 10.70 16.03
N ALA A 17 -4.38 11.31 16.03
CA ALA A 17 -4.70 12.36 16.98
C ALA A 17 -4.78 11.78 18.41
N PRO A 18 -4.41 12.56 19.45
CA PRO A 18 -4.63 12.18 20.84
C PRO A 18 -6.10 11.81 21.07
N ARG A 19 -6.34 10.75 21.84
CA ARG A 19 -7.70 10.23 22.10
C ARG A 19 -8.57 11.21 22.88
N ASP A 20 -7.94 12.01 23.74
CA ASP A 20 -8.60 13.05 24.51
C ASP A 20 -7.76 14.34 24.38
N PRO A 21 -8.32 15.42 23.80
CA PRO A 21 -7.65 16.71 23.68
C PRO A 21 -7.24 17.29 25.05
N SER A 22 -7.98 16.95 26.12
CA SER A 22 -7.68 17.39 27.49
C SER A 22 -6.53 16.62 28.14
N SER A 23 -6.22 15.42 27.62
CA SER A 23 -5.08 14.58 28.05
C SER A 23 -3.84 14.74 27.14
N SER A 24 -3.76 15.84 26.38
CA SER A 24 -2.73 16.08 25.34
C SER A 24 -1.34 16.45 25.91
N GLY A 25 -0.88 15.69 26.91
CA GLY A 25 0.45 15.79 27.47
C GLY A 25 1.49 14.96 26.69
N PRO A 26 2.80 15.25 26.90
CA PRO A 26 3.87 14.38 26.44
C PRO A 26 3.68 12.93 26.91
N LEU A 27 4.01 11.96 26.05
CA LEU A 27 4.02 10.56 26.45
C LEU A 27 5.06 10.32 27.57
N PRO A 28 4.91 9.28 28.41
CA PRO A 28 5.91 8.95 29.43
C PRO A 28 7.31 8.78 28.83
N ASN A 29 8.34 9.19 29.59
CA ASN A 29 9.76 9.09 29.23
C ASN A 29 10.18 9.87 27.98
N THR A 30 9.47 10.93 27.60
CA THR A 30 9.90 11.86 26.52
C THR A 30 11.16 12.63 26.90
N GLN A 31 12.07 12.77 25.95
CA GLN A 31 13.30 13.54 26.14
C GLN A 31 13.11 15.01 25.73
N PRO A 32 13.88 15.95 26.31
CA PRO A 32 13.89 17.35 25.88
C PRO A 32 14.35 17.48 24.42
N SER A 33 13.94 18.55 23.75
CA SER A 33 14.26 18.73 22.34
C SER A 33 15.74 18.99 22.11
N LYS A 34 16.27 18.43 21.02
CA LYS A 34 17.67 18.56 20.63
C LYS A 34 17.92 19.45 19.42
N TRP A 35 16.86 19.99 18.80
CA TRP A 35 16.96 20.84 17.60
C TRP A 35 17.91 22.03 17.74
N ASN A 36 18.13 22.53 18.96
CA ASN A 36 18.99 23.69 19.27
C ASN A 36 20.33 23.31 19.91
N THR A 37 20.80 22.08 19.70
CA THR A 37 22.08 21.59 20.24
C THR A 37 23.20 21.67 19.19
N PRO A 38 24.49 21.77 19.60
CA PRO A 38 25.62 21.75 18.66
C PRO A 38 25.61 20.56 17.70
N GLU A 39 25.20 19.38 18.20
CA GLU A 39 25.01 18.16 17.41
C GLU A 39 24.03 18.38 16.25
N TYR A 40 22.89 19.03 16.49
CA TYR A 40 21.86 19.24 15.47
C TYR A 40 22.18 20.40 14.52
N TYR A 41 22.94 21.40 14.97
CA TYR A 41 23.47 22.41 14.07
C TYR A 41 24.42 21.80 13.02
N LEU A 42 25.25 20.83 13.42
CA LEU A 42 26.03 20.03 12.46
C LEU A 42 25.12 19.25 11.51
N TYR A 43 24.05 18.63 12.01
CA TYR A 43 23.10 17.90 11.16
C TYR A 43 22.38 18.81 10.16
N TYR A 44 22.07 20.07 10.50
CA TYR A 44 21.53 21.02 9.55
C TYR A 44 22.49 21.29 8.39
N PHE A 45 23.80 21.40 8.65
CA PHE A 45 24.79 21.53 7.57
C PHE A 45 24.72 20.34 6.59
N PHE A 46 24.62 19.10 7.10
CA PHE A 46 24.44 17.92 6.24
C PHE A 46 23.14 17.99 5.43
N PHE A 47 22.02 18.40 6.04
CA PHE A 47 20.74 18.51 5.34
C PHE A 47 20.66 19.66 4.33
N LEU A 48 21.45 20.72 4.51
CA LEU A 48 21.55 21.84 3.57
C LEU A 48 22.47 21.53 2.38
N THR A 49 23.39 20.58 2.52
CA THR A 49 24.42 20.29 1.50
C THR A 49 24.18 18.97 0.77
N ILE A 50 23.89 17.89 1.49
CA ILE A 50 23.82 16.54 0.91
C ILE A 50 22.58 16.35 0.03
N PRO A 51 21.34 16.64 0.45
CA PRO A 51 20.17 16.45 -0.40
C PRO A 51 20.27 17.19 -1.75
N PRO A 52 20.68 18.47 -1.83
CA PRO A 52 20.92 19.11 -3.13
C PRO A 52 21.93 18.36 -4.02
N LEU A 53 23.02 17.85 -3.46
CA LEU A 53 23.99 17.04 -4.20
C LEU A 53 23.39 15.71 -4.70
N MET A 54 22.54 15.07 -3.89
CA MET A 54 21.84 13.85 -4.27
C MET A 54 20.93 14.10 -5.49
N PHE A 55 20.13 15.18 -5.46
CA PHE A 55 19.29 15.59 -6.59
C PHE A 55 20.14 15.94 -7.82
N LYS A 56 21.20 16.72 -7.63
CA LYS A 56 22.12 17.12 -8.71
C LYS A 56 22.73 15.89 -9.40
N ALA A 57 23.15 14.88 -8.65
CA ALA A 57 23.76 13.68 -9.23
C ALA A 57 22.85 12.97 -10.24
N VAL A 58 21.55 12.85 -9.94
CA VAL A 58 20.58 12.22 -10.85
C VAL A 58 20.16 13.18 -11.97
N TYR A 59 20.04 14.47 -11.67
CA TYR A 59 19.76 15.49 -12.68
C TYR A 59 20.86 15.56 -13.74
N ASP A 60 22.14 15.52 -13.34
CA ASP A 60 23.29 15.60 -14.25
C ASP A 60 23.28 14.43 -15.25
N VAL A 61 22.99 13.21 -14.78
CA VAL A 61 22.93 12.02 -15.66
C VAL A 61 21.65 11.95 -16.50
N SER A 62 20.66 12.77 -16.16
CA SER A 62 19.40 12.95 -16.90
C SER A 62 19.52 14.01 -18.01
N GLN A 63 20.65 14.73 -18.13
CA GLN A 63 20.81 15.77 -19.15
C GLN A 63 21.11 15.18 -20.54
N PRO A 64 20.65 15.83 -21.63
CA PRO A 64 20.99 15.44 -23.01
C PRO A 64 22.49 15.39 -23.31
N SER A 65 23.31 16.14 -22.55
CA SER A 65 24.76 16.14 -22.67
C SER A 65 25.45 14.90 -22.10
N HIS A 66 24.75 14.09 -21.29
CA HIS A 66 25.33 12.90 -20.69
C HIS A 66 25.50 11.79 -21.75
N PRO A 67 26.65 11.07 -21.79
CA PRO A 67 26.89 10.04 -22.80
C PRO A 67 25.82 8.94 -22.86
N GLY A 68 25.21 8.61 -21.72
CA GLY A 68 24.15 7.61 -21.62
C GLY A 68 22.77 8.05 -22.12
N PHE A 69 22.54 9.35 -22.41
CA PHE A 69 21.21 9.89 -22.70
C PHE A 69 20.53 9.24 -23.90
N LYS A 70 21.27 9.10 -25.01
CA LYS A 70 20.76 8.52 -26.27
C LYS A 70 20.22 7.09 -26.13
N HIS A 71 20.65 6.37 -25.10
CA HIS A 71 20.24 4.99 -24.85
C HIS A 71 18.82 4.87 -24.32
N TYR A 72 18.32 5.88 -23.60
CA TYR A 72 16.98 5.87 -23.00
C TYR A 72 16.07 6.99 -23.49
N GLU A 73 16.57 7.92 -24.32
CA GLU A 73 15.81 9.04 -24.89
C GLU A 73 14.49 8.59 -25.54
N HIS A 74 14.52 7.48 -26.26
CA HIS A 74 13.34 6.89 -26.92
C HIS A 74 12.23 6.43 -25.96
N MET A 75 12.53 6.32 -24.66
CA MET A 75 11.57 5.96 -23.61
C MET A 75 10.91 7.18 -22.96
N LEU A 76 11.38 8.39 -23.29
CA LEU A 76 10.86 9.64 -22.75
C LEU A 76 9.77 10.21 -23.66
N GLU A 77 8.83 10.92 -23.06
CA GLU A 77 7.71 11.55 -23.77
C GLU A 77 7.78 13.08 -23.66
N PRO A 78 7.11 13.84 -24.55
CA PRO A 78 6.95 15.27 -24.39
C PRO A 78 6.29 15.61 -23.04
N GLY A 79 6.98 16.42 -22.22
CA GLY A 79 6.48 16.90 -20.94
C GLY A 79 5.63 18.17 -21.08
N TRP A 80 4.88 18.51 -20.02
CA TRP A 80 4.12 19.76 -19.96
C TRP A 80 4.98 20.95 -19.49
N ILE A 81 6.16 20.69 -18.94
CA ILE A 81 7.13 21.73 -18.58
C ILE A 81 7.90 22.15 -19.85
N PRO A 82 7.87 23.43 -20.24
CA PRO A 82 8.53 23.89 -21.47
C PRO A 82 10.02 23.49 -21.53
N GLY A 83 10.41 22.83 -22.62
CA GLY A 83 11.79 22.37 -22.84
C GLY A 83 12.21 21.14 -22.02
N ARG A 84 11.28 20.45 -21.35
CA ARG A 84 11.56 19.21 -20.60
C ARG A 84 10.74 18.05 -21.13
N LEU A 85 11.40 16.90 -21.21
CA LEU A 85 10.74 15.61 -21.42
C LEU A 85 10.23 15.07 -20.08
N VAL A 86 9.43 14.02 -20.13
CA VAL A 86 8.94 13.32 -18.94
C VAL A 86 9.28 11.84 -19.03
N ASP A 87 9.81 11.30 -17.93
CA ASP A 87 10.01 9.86 -17.75
C ASP A 87 8.67 9.21 -17.36
N ASN A 88 7.89 8.82 -18.37
CA ASN A 88 6.65 8.07 -18.19
C ASN A 88 6.87 6.56 -18.38
N SER A 89 8.09 6.05 -18.17
CA SER A 89 8.47 4.68 -18.55
C SER A 89 7.87 3.57 -17.65
N ASP A 90 7.45 3.87 -16.42
CA ASP A 90 6.77 2.90 -15.54
C ASP A 90 5.33 2.65 -15.99
N ALA A 91 5.03 1.45 -16.48
CA ALA A 91 3.72 1.08 -17.02
C ALA A 91 2.56 1.20 -15.99
N GLN A 92 2.82 0.89 -14.71
CA GLN A 92 1.80 0.96 -13.67
C GLN A 92 1.43 2.42 -13.37
N TYR A 93 2.43 3.29 -13.23
CA TYR A 93 2.19 4.71 -12.99
C TYR A 93 1.61 5.41 -14.22
N ARG A 94 2.08 5.07 -15.42
CA ARG A 94 1.56 5.60 -16.69
C ARG A 94 0.05 5.40 -16.79
N GLY A 95 -0.43 4.18 -16.55
CA GLY A 95 -1.85 3.87 -16.57
C GLY A 95 -2.66 4.70 -15.55
N PHE A 96 -2.13 4.94 -14.34
CA PHE A 96 -2.77 5.83 -13.38
C PHE A 96 -2.77 7.29 -13.89
N ARG A 97 -1.61 7.79 -14.34
CA ARG A 97 -1.38 9.19 -14.76
C ARG A 97 -2.29 9.60 -15.91
N GLU A 98 -2.38 8.77 -16.96
CA GLU A 98 -3.22 9.02 -18.14
C GLU A 98 -4.72 9.05 -17.80
N ASN A 99 -5.14 8.29 -16.78
CA ASN A 99 -6.54 8.19 -16.38
C ASN A 99 -6.95 9.19 -15.28
N ILE A 100 -6.04 10.05 -14.80
CA ILE A 100 -6.35 11.03 -13.73
C ILE A 100 -7.60 11.87 -14.05
N PRO A 101 -7.82 12.41 -15.27
CA PRO A 101 -9.02 13.20 -15.56
C PRO A 101 -10.32 12.42 -15.37
N TYR A 102 -10.39 11.19 -15.89
CA TYR A 102 -11.58 10.33 -15.74
C TYR A 102 -11.81 9.94 -14.28
N MET A 103 -10.74 9.65 -13.55
CA MET A 103 -10.83 9.35 -12.13
C MET A 103 -11.29 10.56 -11.32
N LEU A 104 -10.80 11.76 -11.59
CA LEU A 104 -11.24 13.00 -10.93
C LEU A 104 -12.73 13.27 -11.19
N LEU A 105 -13.21 13.01 -12.41
CA LEU A 105 -14.64 13.06 -12.72
C LEU A 105 -15.44 12.11 -11.83
N LEU A 106 -15.01 10.85 -11.70
CA LEU A 106 -15.68 9.86 -10.84
C LEU A 106 -15.63 10.25 -9.36
N LEU A 107 -14.50 10.75 -8.87
CA LEU A 107 -14.31 11.20 -7.49
C LEU A 107 -15.31 12.31 -7.12
N GLY A 108 -15.65 13.18 -8.06
CA GLY A 108 -16.68 14.21 -7.90
C GLY A 108 -18.11 13.67 -8.10
N LEU A 109 -18.33 12.95 -9.19
CA LEU A 109 -19.66 12.51 -9.63
C LEU A 109 -20.27 11.45 -8.69
N HIS A 110 -19.51 10.44 -8.29
CA HIS A 110 -20.03 9.34 -7.46
C HIS A 110 -20.63 9.83 -6.13
N PRO A 111 -19.93 10.62 -5.29
CA PRO A 111 -20.53 11.14 -4.06
C PRO A 111 -21.71 12.08 -4.30
N LEU A 112 -21.74 12.81 -5.43
CA LEU A 112 -22.89 13.65 -5.80
C LEU A 112 -24.11 12.81 -6.14
N LEU A 113 -23.93 11.75 -6.94
CA LEU A 113 -24.98 10.80 -7.29
C LEU A 113 -25.53 10.09 -6.04
N ARG A 114 -24.66 9.63 -5.13
CA ARG A 114 -25.10 9.04 -3.85
C ARG A 114 -25.97 9.99 -3.05
N ARG A 115 -25.54 11.26 -2.91
CA ARG A 115 -26.29 12.28 -2.17
C ARG A 115 -27.58 12.67 -2.88
N ALA A 116 -27.65 12.60 -4.21
CA ALA A 116 -28.89 12.80 -4.94
C ALA A 116 -29.85 11.63 -4.70
N TRP A 117 -29.36 10.39 -4.79
CA TRP A 117 -30.11 9.17 -4.47
C TRP A 117 -30.69 9.19 -3.06
N GLU A 118 -29.87 9.52 -2.05
CA GLU A 118 -30.32 9.60 -0.64
C GLU A 118 -31.43 10.63 -0.44
N ARG A 119 -31.39 11.76 -1.18
CA ARG A 119 -32.44 12.79 -1.13
C ARG A 119 -33.73 12.36 -1.83
N VAL A 120 -33.61 11.64 -2.95
CA VAL A 120 -34.78 11.18 -3.74
C VAL A 120 -35.50 10.04 -3.02
N VAL A 121 -34.77 9.05 -2.51
CA VAL A 121 -35.39 7.88 -1.84
C VAL A 121 -35.97 8.27 -0.48
N GLY A 122 -35.35 9.20 0.24
CA GLY A 122 -35.83 9.69 1.54
C GLY A 122 -35.98 8.61 2.62
N GLY A 123 -36.49 8.99 3.79
CA GLY A 123 -36.93 8.06 4.84
C GLY A 123 -36.10 8.07 6.13
N ALA A 124 -36.59 7.34 7.14
CA ALA A 124 -36.06 7.30 8.51
C ALA A 124 -34.56 6.91 8.58
N GLU A 125 -33.90 7.30 9.68
CA GLU A 125 -32.47 7.00 9.92
C GLU A 125 -32.17 5.49 9.94
N GLU A 126 -33.11 4.67 10.41
CA GLU A 126 -32.98 3.19 10.46
C GLU A 126 -32.79 2.57 9.07
N GLY A 127 -33.30 3.22 8.00
CA GLY A 127 -33.17 2.78 6.61
C GLY A 127 -31.88 3.21 5.92
N ARG A 128 -30.97 3.92 6.59
CA ARG A 128 -29.78 4.51 5.96
C ARG A 128 -28.85 3.47 5.34
N VAL A 129 -28.54 2.40 6.08
CA VAL A 129 -27.64 1.33 5.59
C VAL A 129 -28.20 0.75 4.30
N ARG A 130 -29.50 0.43 4.29
CA ARG A 130 -30.20 -0.06 3.10
C ARG A 130 -30.06 0.92 1.94
N ARG A 131 -30.47 2.19 2.10
CA ARG A 131 -30.36 3.19 1.02
C ARG A 131 -28.95 3.32 0.43
N ARG A 132 -27.93 3.28 1.29
CA ARG A 132 -26.55 3.32 0.86
C ARG A 132 -26.14 2.07 0.09
N VAL A 133 -26.43 0.89 0.63
CA VAL A 133 -26.15 -0.40 -0.01
C VAL A 133 -26.87 -0.50 -1.35
N ASP A 134 -28.09 0.00 -1.46
CA ASP A 134 -28.87 0.04 -2.69
C ASP A 134 -28.15 0.86 -3.78
N PHE A 135 -27.62 2.03 -3.41
CA PHE A 135 -26.80 2.84 -4.30
C PHE A 135 -25.48 2.15 -4.65
N ASP A 136 -24.74 1.67 -3.65
CA ASP A 136 -23.42 1.08 -3.84
C ASP A 136 -23.49 -0.15 -4.76
N VAL A 137 -24.51 -1.01 -4.62
CA VAL A 137 -24.72 -2.17 -5.52
C VAL A 137 -25.11 -1.73 -6.93
N ALA A 138 -26.03 -0.76 -7.07
CA ALA A 138 -26.46 -0.29 -8.38
C ALA A 138 -25.31 0.39 -9.14
N PHE A 139 -24.56 1.26 -8.46
CA PHE A 139 -23.39 1.91 -9.03
C PHE A 139 -22.30 0.88 -9.35
N ALA A 140 -22.04 -0.06 -8.45
CA ALA A 140 -21.06 -1.13 -8.68
C ALA A 140 -21.40 -1.97 -9.91
N ALA A 141 -22.67 -2.28 -10.17
CA ALA A 141 -23.06 -3.04 -11.37
C ALA A 141 -22.69 -2.29 -12.65
N VAL A 142 -23.02 -1.00 -12.73
CA VAL A 142 -22.66 -0.14 -13.88
C VAL A 142 -21.14 0.00 -13.99
N PHE A 143 -20.48 0.25 -12.87
CA PHE A 143 -19.03 0.45 -12.81
C PHE A 143 -18.26 -0.81 -13.22
N LEU A 144 -18.70 -1.99 -12.77
CA LEU A 144 -18.07 -3.26 -13.08
C LEU A 144 -18.19 -3.62 -14.57
N VAL A 145 -19.37 -3.37 -15.17
CA VAL A 145 -19.58 -3.58 -16.61
C VAL A 145 -18.78 -2.57 -17.43
N ALA A 146 -18.72 -1.30 -17.01
CA ALA A 146 -17.90 -0.29 -17.70
C ALA A 146 -16.39 -0.64 -17.65
N LEU A 147 -15.92 -1.16 -16.52
CA LEU A 147 -14.52 -1.54 -16.34
C LEU A 147 -14.16 -2.83 -17.05
N HIS A 148 -14.99 -3.87 -16.97
CA HIS A 148 -14.57 -5.23 -17.37
C HIS A 148 -15.46 -5.86 -18.45
N GLY A 149 -16.49 -5.15 -18.90
CA GLY A 149 -17.44 -5.62 -19.90
C GLY A 149 -18.04 -6.97 -19.52
N VAL A 150 -17.95 -7.96 -20.43
CA VAL A 150 -18.52 -9.30 -20.21
C VAL A 150 -17.80 -10.05 -19.09
N SER A 151 -16.52 -9.75 -18.82
CA SER A 151 -15.77 -10.37 -17.71
C SER A 151 -16.34 -10.00 -16.33
N ALA A 152 -17.21 -8.99 -16.22
CA ALA A 152 -17.98 -8.72 -15.01
C ALA A 152 -18.78 -9.95 -14.53
N MET A 153 -19.27 -10.80 -15.45
CA MET A 153 -19.98 -12.03 -15.10
C MET A 153 -19.07 -13.03 -14.37
N LYS A 154 -17.81 -13.17 -14.80
CA LYS A 154 -16.81 -14.06 -14.16
C LYS A 154 -16.59 -13.63 -12.71
N ILE A 155 -16.46 -12.33 -12.48
CA ILE A 155 -16.32 -11.73 -11.16
C ILE A 155 -17.54 -12.07 -10.30
N LEU A 156 -18.75 -11.82 -10.79
CA LEU A 156 -19.97 -12.10 -10.03
C LEU A 156 -20.11 -13.59 -9.66
N VAL A 157 -19.74 -14.51 -10.56
CA VAL A 157 -19.71 -15.95 -10.26
C VAL A 157 -18.76 -16.26 -9.11
N ILE A 158 -17.53 -15.73 -9.14
CA ILE A 158 -16.56 -15.87 -8.05
C ILE A 158 -17.13 -15.35 -6.73
N LEU A 159 -17.80 -14.19 -6.75
CA LEU A 159 -18.42 -13.61 -5.56
C LEU A 159 -19.54 -14.49 -5.00
N CYS A 160 -20.38 -15.06 -5.87
CA CYS A 160 -21.44 -16.00 -5.48
C CYS A 160 -20.86 -17.28 -4.86
N VAL A 161 -19.82 -17.85 -5.45
CA VAL A 161 -19.16 -19.05 -4.91
C VAL A 161 -18.56 -18.74 -3.53
N ASN A 162 -17.83 -17.64 -3.38
CA ASN A 162 -17.27 -17.27 -2.07
C ASN A 162 -18.36 -17.03 -1.01
N TRP A 163 -19.48 -16.41 -1.38
CA TRP A 163 -20.63 -16.25 -0.48
C TRP A 163 -21.13 -17.62 0.02
N GLN A 164 -21.36 -18.57 -0.89
CA GLN A 164 -21.81 -19.92 -0.53
C GLN A 164 -20.81 -20.64 0.37
N LEU A 165 -19.51 -20.50 0.12
CA LEU A 165 -18.46 -21.05 0.99
C LEU A 165 -18.52 -20.48 2.41
N ALA A 166 -18.88 -19.20 2.56
CA ALA A 166 -19.00 -18.56 3.86
C ALA A 166 -20.27 -18.99 4.61
N THR A 167 -21.42 -19.01 3.92
CA THR A 167 -22.73 -19.11 4.58
C THR A 167 -23.36 -20.51 4.57
N ALA A 168 -23.04 -21.35 3.58
CA ALA A 168 -23.66 -22.68 3.44
C ALA A 168 -22.83 -23.82 4.06
N LEU A 169 -21.51 -23.64 4.19
CA LEU A 169 -20.64 -24.67 4.79
C LEU A 169 -20.75 -24.70 6.32
N PRO A 170 -20.59 -25.87 6.95
CA PRO A 170 -20.45 -25.95 8.40
C PRO A 170 -19.25 -25.12 8.86
N LYS A 171 -19.46 -24.30 9.90
CA LYS A 171 -18.50 -23.33 10.42
C LYS A 171 -17.06 -23.84 10.58
N ARG A 172 -16.88 -25.11 10.99
CA ARG A 172 -15.55 -25.73 11.17
C ARG A 172 -14.72 -25.82 9.89
N TYR A 173 -15.37 -25.90 8.73
CA TYR A 173 -14.71 -26.03 7.43
C TYR A 173 -14.50 -24.69 6.72
N VAL A 174 -15.26 -23.66 7.08
CA VAL A 174 -15.22 -22.34 6.44
C VAL A 174 -13.80 -21.75 6.39
N PRO A 175 -12.97 -21.78 7.45
CA PRO A 175 -11.61 -21.25 7.37
C PRO A 175 -10.74 -21.95 6.32
N ALA A 176 -10.75 -23.29 6.30
CA ALA A 176 -9.95 -24.08 5.37
C ALA A 176 -10.45 -23.89 3.92
N ALA A 177 -11.77 -23.93 3.71
CA ALA A 177 -12.38 -23.68 2.42
C ALA A 177 -12.10 -22.26 1.89
N THR A 178 -12.16 -21.26 2.78
CA THR A 178 -11.86 -19.86 2.44
C THR A 178 -10.42 -19.73 1.94
N TRP A 179 -9.44 -20.28 2.66
CA TRP A 179 -8.04 -20.20 2.25
C TRP A 179 -7.77 -21.02 0.99
N ALA A 180 -8.28 -22.25 0.90
CA ALA A 180 -8.11 -23.11 -0.26
C ALA A 180 -8.68 -22.45 -1.53
N PHE A 181 -9.91 -21.95 -1.47
CA PHE A 181 -10.55 -21.28 -2.61
C PHE A 181 -9.81 -20.00 -3.02
N ASN A 182 -9.56 -19.10 -2.07
CA ASN A 182 -8.98 -17.78 -2.39
C ASN A 182 -7.51 -17.87 -2.83
N VAL A 183 -6.72 -18.79 -2.27
CA VAL A 183 -5.34 -19.01 -2.75
C VAL A 183 -5.37 -19.66 -4.13
N SER A 184 -6.18 -20.70 -4.34
CA SER A 184 -6.31 -21.32 -5.68
C SER A 184 -6.79 -20.32 -6.73
N LEU A 185 -7.68 -19.41 -6.36
CA LEU A 185 -8.16 -18.35 -7.22
C LEU A 185 -7.06 -17.37 -7.63
N LEU A 186 -6.16 -16.98 -6.72
CA LEU A 186 -4.99 -16.16 -7.07
C LEU A 186 -4.17 -16.86 -8.16
N PHE A 187 -3.83 -18.13 -7.96
CA PHE A 187 -3.08 -18.92 -8.95
C PHE A 187 -3.83 -19.07 -10.28
N ALA A 188 -5.11 -19.44 -10.23
CA ALA A 188 -5.91 -19.65 -11.43
C ALA A 188 -6.10 -18.35 -12.24
N ASN A 189 -6.28 -17.21 -11.57
CA ASN A 189 -6.39 -15.90 -12.21
C ASN A 189 -5.12 -15.56 -13.02
N GLU A 190 -3.94 -15.83 -12.46
CA GLU A 190 -2.66 -15.56 -13.13
C GLU A 190 -2.36 -16.59 -14.22
N LEU A 191 -2.44 -17.88 -13.90
CA LEU A 191 -2.07 -18.99 -14.80
C LEU A 191 -3.02 -19.11 -15.99
N CYS A 192 -4.29 -18.73 -15.82
CA CYS A 192 -5.29 -18.75 -16.88
C CYS A 192 -5.59 -17.34 -17.44
N HIS A 193 -4.78 -16.33 -17.10
CA HIS A 193 -4.91 -14.95 -17.62
C HIS A 193 -6.34 -14.39 -17.59
N GLY A 194 -7.06 -14.56 -16.47
CA GLY A 194 -8.43 -14.05 -16.31
C GLY A 194 -9.52 -14.83 -17.06
N TYR A 195 -9.23 -16.07 -17.46
CA TYR A 195 -10.12 -17.02 -18.13
C TYR A 195 -10.75 -16.44 -19.41
N PRO A 196 -9.97 -16.14 -20.47
CA PRO A 196 -10.52 -15.68 -21.75
C PRO A 196 -11.60 -16.65 -22.25
N PHE A 197 -12.74 -16.11 -22.69
CA PHE A 197 -13.83 -16.96 -23.20
C PHE A 197 -13.40 -17.74 -24.45
N ALA A 198 -12.49 -17.19 -25.26
CA ALA A 198 -11.87 -17.88 -26.38
C ALA A 198 -11.15 -19.18 -25.95
N GLU A 199 -10.44 -19.18 -24.82
CA GLU A 199 -9.79 -20.39 -24.31
C GLU A 199 -10.82 -21.37 -23.73
N VAL A 200 -11.84 -20.88 -23.04
CA VAL A 200 -12.93 -21.71 -22.53
C VAL A 200 -13.68 -22.41 -23.67
N ALA A 201 -13.91 -21.71 -24.77
CA ALA A 201 -14.61 -22.23 -25.94
C ALA A 201 -13.88 -23.42 -26.58
N LYS A 202 -12.54 -23.38 -26.63
CA LYS A 202 -11.69 -24.49 -27.12
C LYS A 202 -11.83 -25.78 -26.30
N TYR A 203 -12.19 -25.69 -25.02
CA TYR A 203 -12.42 -26.87 -24.18
C TYR A 203 -13.85 -27.42 -24.26
N ILE A 204 -14.82 -26.56 -24.62
CA ILE A 204 -16.23 -26.92 -24.70
C ILE A 204 -16.57 -27.49 -26.08
N LEU A 205 -15.97 -26.97 -27.14
CA LEU A 205 -16.14 -27.47 -28.51
C LEU A 205 -15.08 -28.55 -28.80
N PRO A 206 -15.47 -29.72 -29.36
CA PRO A 206 -14.48 -30.72 -29.78
C PRO A 206 -13.55 -30.12 -30.84
N PRO A 207 -12.27 -30.54 -30.89
CA PRO A 207 -11.35 -30.07 -31.92
C PRO A 207 -11.93 -30.43 -33.29
N GLN A 208 -12.29 -29.41 -34.08
CA GLN A 208 -12.65 -29.65 -35.47
C GLN A 208 -11.39 -30.11 -36.19
N THR A 209 -11.37 -31.38 -36.59
CA THR A 209 -10.40 -31.90 -37.56
C THR A 209 -10.69 -31.23 -38.90
N THR A 210 -10.18 -30.03 -39.13
CA THR A 210 -10.16 -29.46 -40.47
C THR A 210 -9.09 -30.19 -41.27
N ALA A 211 -9.54 -30.93 -42.28
CA ALA A 211 -8.68 -31.53 -43.29
C ALA A 211 -7.73 -30.47 -43.85
N ALA A 212 -6.48 -30.87 -44.09
CA ALA A 212 -5.44 -30.01 -44.61
C ALA A 212 -5.88 -29.35 -45.92
N GLY A 213 -5.94 -28.02 -45.92
CA GLY A 213 -6.06 -27.21 -47.13
C GLY A 213 -7.40 -26.52 -47.31
N GLU A 214 -7.66 -25.47 -46.53
CA GLU A 214 -8.38 -24.26 -46.96
C GLU A 214 -8.14 -23.17 -45.90
N GLY A 215 -7.69 -22.00 -46.37
CA GLY A 215 -6.95 -21.02 -45.57
C GLY A 215 -7.73 -20.20 -44.55
N ASP A 216 -6.98 -19.61 -43.63
CA ASP A 216 -7.18 -18.34 -42.90
C ASP A 216 -8.54 -17.63 -43.06
N ALA A 217 -9.62 -18.29 -42.66
CA ALA A 217 -10.83 -17.62 -42.23
C ALA A 217 -10.89 -17.78 -40.71
N ALA A 218 -10.62 -16.70 -39.99
CA ALA A 218 -10.87 -16.61 -38.56
C ALA A 218 -12.33 -17.02 -38.30
N THR A 219 -12.54 -18.29 -37.93
CA THR A 219 -13.81 -18.71 -37.38
C THR A 219 -13.98 -17.91 -36.11
N GLN A 220 -14.83 -16.90 -36.18
CA GLN A 220 -15.21 -16.03 -35.08
C GLN A 220 -15.97 -16.90 -34.06
N ASP A 221 -15.21 -17.63 -33.26
CA ASP A 221 -15.73 -18.45 -32.17
C ASP A 221 -16.41 -17.53 -31.15
N TRP A 222 -17.52 -17.98 -30.57
CA TRP A 222 -18.32 -17.19 -29.63
C TRP A 222 -17.47 -16.64 -28.48
N GLY A 223 -16.42 -17.37 -28.10
CA GLY A 223 -15.45 -16.93 -27.09
C GLY A 223 -14.67 -15.69 -27.50
N THR A 224 -14.15 -15.65 -28.74
CA THR A 224 -13.45 -14.46 -29.28
C THR A 224 -14.38 -13.27 -29.44
N TRP A 225 -15.64 -13.52 -29.79
CA TRP A 225 -16.68 -12.49 -29.86
C TRP A 225 -16.99 -11.90 -28.48
N LEU A 226 -17.14 -12.72 -27.44
CA LEU A 226 -17.37 -12.24 -26.08
C LEU A 226 -16.17 -11.46 -25.52
N ASP A 227 -14.95 -11.96 -25.75
CA ASP A 227 -13.73 -11.28 -25.29
C ASP A 227 -13.52 -9.92 -25.98
N SER A 228 -14.14 -9.66 -27.13
CA SER A 228 -14.10 -8.35 -27.80
C SER A 228 -14.79 -7.23 -27.00
N TYR A 229 -15.68 -7.57 -26.06
CA TYR A 229 -16.38 -6.63 -25.19
C TYR A 229 -15.68 -6.51 -23.82
N GLY A 230 -14.41 -6.10 -23.83
CA GLY A 230 -13.51 -6.13 -22.66
C GLY A 230 -13.63 -4.97 -21.64
N GLY A 231 -14.47 -3.96 -21.86
CA GLY A 231 -14.51 -2.77 -20.99
C GLY A 231 -13.19 -1.96 -20.99
N LEU A 232 -13.07 -0.99 -20.07
CA LEU A 232 -11.90 -0.11 -19.98
C LEU A 232 -10.62 -0.80 -19.48
N ILE A 233 -10.77 -1.82 -18.64
CA ILE A 233 -9.70 -2.61 -18.02
C ILE A 233 -10.05 -4.09 -18.22
N PRO A 234 -9.80 -4.67 -19.40
CA PRO A 234 -10.17 -6.06 -19.70
C PRO A 234 -9.47 -7.08 -18.82
N ARG A 235 -8.25 -6.75 -18.35
CA ARG A 235 -7.44 -7.54 -17.44
C ARG A 235 -7.87 -7.38 -15.99
N TRP A 236 -9.10 -7.80 -15.70
CA TRP A 236 -9.72 -7.71 -14.39
C TRP A 236 -8.94 -8.48 -13.31
N GLU A 237 -8.26 -9.55 -13.70
CA GLU A 237 -7.56 -10.49 -12.82
C GLU A 237 -6.43 -9.85 -12.01
N ILE A 238 -5.75 -8.85 -12.56
CA ILE A 238 -4.63 -8.16 -11.90
C ILE A 238 -5.09 -7.42 -10.65
N LEU A 239 -6.16 -6.64 -10.78
CA LEU A 239 -6.67 -5.78 -9.71
C LEU A 239 -7.56 -6.57 -8.73
N PHE A 240 -8.03 -7.75 -9.16
CA PHE A 240 -8.84 -8.63 -8.34
C PHE A 240 -8.11 -9.15 -7.09
N ASN A 241 -6.77 -9.13 -7.05
CA ASN A 241 -6.00 -9.52 -5.87
C ASN A 241 -6.39 -8.72 -4.61
N ILE A 242 -6.75 -7.44 -4.73
CA ILE A 242 -7.25 -6.65 -3.59
C ILE A 242 -8.64 -7.14 -3.16
N THR A 243 -9.48 -7.54 -4.12
CA THR A 243 -10.82 -8.08 -3.87
C THR A 243 -10.74 -9.39 -3.08
N VAL A 244 -9.78 -10.27 -3.39
CA VAL A 244 -9.54 -11.53 -2.64
C VAL A 244 -9.36 -11.27 -1.13
N LEU A 245 -8.68 -10.18 -0.75
CA LEU A 245 -8.51 -9.81 0.65
C LEU A 245 -9.86 -9.47 1.32
N ARG A 246 -10.79 -8.86 0.58
CA ARG A 246 -12.15 -8.59 1.07
C ARG A 246 -12.99 -9.85 1.20
N LEU A 247 -12.85 -10.80 0.28
CA LEU A 247 -13.52 -12.11 0.33
C LEU A 247 -13.17 -12.83 1.62
N ILE A 248 -11.87 -12.99 1.88
CA ILE A 248 -11.36 -13.62 3.11
C ILE A 248 -11.82 -12.82 4.35
N ALA A 249 -11.72 -11.49 4.33
CA ALA A 249 -12.13 -10.66 5.46
C ALA A 249 -13.62 -10.84 5.80
N PHE A 250 -14.50 -10.90 4.79
CA PHE A 250 -15.92 -11.15 4.98
C PHE A 250 -16.16 -12.52 5.62
N ASN A 251 -15.58 -13.59 5.08
CA ASN A 251 -15.79 -14.95 5.58
C ASN A 251 -15.36 -15.07 7.04
N PHE A 252 -14.22 -14.48 7.40
CA PHE A 252 -13.73 -14.48 8.78
C PHE A 252 -14.59 -13.60 9.72
N ASP A 253 -15.00 -12.41 9.27
CA ASP A 253 -15.89 -11.55 10.06
C ASP A 253 -17.27 -12.23 10.29
N TYR A 254 -17.77 -13.00 9.32
CA TYR A 254 -19.00 -13.81 9.43
C TYR A 254 -18.86 -14.94 10.45
N ILE A 255 -17.85 -15.81 10.34
CA ILE A 255 -17.69 -16.93 11.29
C ILE A 255 -17.44 -16.43 12.72
N TRP A 256 -16.73 -15.31 12.88
CA TRP A 256 -16.50 -14.73 14.19
C TRP A 256 -17.77 -14.10 14.76
N ASN A 257 -18.66 -13.59 13.91
CA ASN A 257 -19.98 -13.13 14.35
C ASN A 257 -20.82 -14.29 14.92
N LEU A 258 -20.79 -15.48 14.28
CA LEU A 258 -21.50 -16.67 14.77
C LEU A 258 -21.06 -17.12 16.18
N ASP A 259 -19.81 -16.86 16.57
CA ASP A 259 -19.29 -17.18 17.91
C ASP A 259 -19.64 -16.14 18.98
N ARG A 260 -20.22 -15.00 18.60
CA ARG A 260 -20.51 -13.93 19.55
C ARG A 260 -21.73 -14.32 20.37
N ARG A 261 -21.57 -14.31 21.69
CA ARG A 261 -22.71 -14.30 22.62
C ARG A 261 -23.56 -13.05 22.36
N ALA A 262 -24.88 -13.21 22.34
CA ALA A 262 -25.88 -12.23 21.91
C ALA A 262 -25.86 -10.85 22.61
N SER A 263 -25.01 -10.61 23.61
CA SER A 263 -24.93 -9.31 24.28
C SER A 263 -24.09 -8.31 23.49
N SER A 264 -24.70 -7.20 23.07
CA SER A 264 -24.02 -6.08 22.43
C SER A 264 -22.98 -5.45 23.38
N PRO A 265 -21.69 -5.40 23.02
CA PRO A 265 -20.67 -4.74 23.83
C PRO A 265 -20.88 -3.22 23.97
N ILE A 266 -21.67 -2.61 23.07
CA ILE A 266 -21.98 -1.17 23.07
C ILE A 266 -22.92 -0.82 24.22
N GLU A 267 -24.00 -1.58 24.38
CA GLU A 267 -25.01 -1.37 25.44
C GLU A 267 -24.41 -1.52 26.84
N LYS A 268 -23.47 -2.46 27.00
CA LYS A 268 -22.75 -2.65 28.27
C LYS A 268 -21.77 -1.53 28.61
N LYS A 269 -21.39 -0.67 27.65
CA LYS A 269 -20.33 0.33 27.81
C LYS A 269 -20.80 1.78 27.60
N ASN A 270 -22.10 2.03 27.33
CA ASN A 270 -22.65 3.36 27.01
C ASN A 270 -21.79 4.14 25.99
N LEU A 271 -21.28 3.46 24.97
CA LEU A 271 -20.41 4.07 23.96
C LEU A 271 -21.28 4.72 22.87
N ASP A 272 -20.94 5.95 22.47
CA ASP A 272 -21.54 6.60 21.31
C ASP A 272 -21.13 5.86 20.01
N PRO A 273 -22.06 5.19 19.31
CA PRO A 273 -21.77 4.44 18.09
C PRO A 273 -21.20 5.30 16.96
N SER A 274 -21.48 6.61 16.95
CA SER A 274 -21.05 7.52 15.90
C SER A 274 -19.58 7.94 16.02
N ALA A 275 -19.01 7.89 17.23
CA ALA A 275 -17.66 8.34 17.53
C ALA A 275 -16.66 7.19 17.84
N LEU A 276 -17.05 5.93 17.62
CA LEU A 276 -16.21 4.78 17.94
C LEU A 276 -14.90 4.78 17.15
N PRO A 277 -13.73 4.55 17.80
CA PRO A 277 -12.47 4.31 17.12
C PRO A 277 -12.54 3.08 16.19
N GLU A 278 -11.78 3.08 15.11
CA GLU A 278 -11.77 1.97 14.13
C GLU A 278 -11.53 0.59 14.78
N ARG A 279 -10.57 0.49 15.71
CA ARG A 279 -10.29 -0.78 16.40
C ARG A 279 -11.54 -1.31 17.13
N GLU A 280 -12.34 -0.43 17.70
CA GLU A 280 -13.56 -0.79 18.40
C GLU A 280 -14.67 -1.16 17.42
N ARG A 281 -14.86 -0.41 16.33
CA ARG A 281 -15.83 -0.76 15.27
C ARG A 281 -15.56 -2.16 14.70
N VAL A 282 -14.29 -2.44 14.40
CA VAL A 282 -13.85 -3.75 13.90
C VAL A 282 -14.02 -4.86 14.95
N ALA A 283 -13.79 -4.57 16.24
CA ALA A 283 -13.93 -5.54 17.32
C ALA A 283 -15.38 -5.81 17.71
N ILE A 284 -16.24 -4.77 17.75
CA ILE A 284 -17.68 -4.86 18.03
C ILE A 284 -18.42 -5.58 16.92
N GLY A 285 -17.95 -5.45 15.67
CA GLY A 285 -18.49 -6.20 14.53
C GLY A 285 -19.84 -5.69 14.05
N ALA A 286 -20.25 -6.19 12.88
CA ALA A 286 -21.58 -5.97 12.32
C ALA A 286 -22.65 -6.78 13.07
N ARG A 287 -23.91 -6.36 12.98
CA ARG A 287 -25.06 -7.09 13.53
C ARG A 287 -25.26 -8.38 12.72
N PRO A 288 -25.83 -9.45 13.30
CA PRO A 288 -26.14 -10.67 12.55
C PRO A 288 -26.97 -10.40 11.28
N ASP A 289 -27.96 -9.51 11.37
CA ASP A 289 -28.83 -9.12 10.24
C ASP A 289 -28.10 -8.31 9.16
N ASP A 290 -26.88 -7.83 9.42
CA ASP A 290 -26.08 -7.13 8.41
C ASP A 290 -25.39 -8.11 7.44
N PHE A 291 -25.24 -9.39 7.79
CA PHE A 291 -24.60 -10.40 6.95
C PHE A 291 -25.57 -10.92 5.88
N THR A 292 -25.93 -10.04 4.95
CA THR A 292 -26.77 -10.34 3.78
C THR A 292 -25.95 -10.32 2.50
N PHE A 293 -26.42 -11.05 1.48
CA PHE A 293 -25.74 -11.10 0.18
C PHE A 293 -25.60 -9.70 -0.45
N ARG A 294 -26.58 -8.82 -0.23
CA ARG A 294 -26.55 -7.46 -0.75
C ARG A 294 -25.48 -6.59 -0.07
N ASN A 295 -25.38 -6.65 1.25
CA ASN A 295 -24.35 -5.95 2.00
C ASN A 295 -22.94 -6.47 1.66
N TYR A 296 -22.83 -7.78 1.44
CA TYR A 296 -21.61 -8.43 0.96
C TYR A 296 -21.17 -7.88 -0.40
N LEU A 297 -22.07 -7.81 -1.39
CA LEU A 297 -21.78 -7.25 -2.70
C LEU A 297 -21.37 -5.78 -2.61
N ALA A 298 -22.11 -4.96 -1.84
CA ALA A 298 -21.79 -3.55 -1.65
C ALA A 298 -20.39 -3.35 -1.04
N TYR A 299 -20.04 -4.15 -0.04
CA TYR A 299 -18.72 -4.10 0.60
C TYR A 299 -17.59 -4.50 -0.35
N ILE A 300 -17.74 -5.62 -1.06
CA ILE A 300 -16.68 -6.12 -1.94
C ILE A 300 -16.48 -5.20 -3.13
N LEU A 301 -17.59 -4.81 -3.78
CA LEU A 301 -17.58 -3.99 -4.99
C LEU A 301 -17.63 -2.49 -4.69
N TYR A 302 -17.36 -2.08 -3.44
CA TYR A 302 -17.34 -0.67 -3.06
C TYR A 302 -16.37 0.11 -3.95
N SER A 303 -16.94 0.87 -4.88
CA SER A 303 -16.26 1.41 -6.06
C SER A 303 -15.08 2.34 -5.74
N PRO A 304 -15.16 3.23 -4.73
CA PRO A 304 -14.03 4.08 -4.36
C PRO A 304 -12.77 3.33 -3.95
N LEU A 305 -12.87 2.06 -3.57
CA LEU A 305 -11.74 1.24 -3.13
C LEU A 305 -11.64 -0.08 -3.91
N TYR A 306 -12.36 -0.24 -5.03
CA TYR A 306 -12.44 -1.48 -5.78
C TYR A 306 -11.14 -1.78 -6.55
N LEU A 307 -10.65 -0.80 -7.32
CA LEU A 307 -9.46 -0.95 -8.17
C LEU A 307 -8.16 -0.92 -7.36
N ALA A 308 -8.04 0.05 -6.47
CA ALA A 308 -6.93 0.17 -5.54
C ALA A 308 -7.36 1.02 -4.33
N GLY A 309 -6.46 1.14 -3.34
CA GLY A 309 -6.69 1.95 -2.15
C GLY A 309 -6.55 1.14 -0.87
N PRO A 310 -6.87 1.76 0.28
CA PRO A 310 -6.78 1.06 1.53
C PRO A 310 -7.81 -0.07 1.67
N ILE A 311 -7.38 -1.13 2.32
CA ILE A 311 -8.20 -2.29 2.67
C ILE A 311 -9.01 -1.95 3.92
N ILE A 312 -10.34 -2.00 3.78
CA ILE A 312 -11.30 -1.88 4.88
C ILE A 312 -11.91 -3.26 5.15
N THR A 313 -12.28 -3.54 6.39
CA THR A 313 -12.98 -4.80 6.75
C THR A 313 -14.49 -4.64 6.60
N PHE A 314 -15.22 -5.75 6.49
CA PHE A 314 -16.68 -5.73 6.38
C PHE A 314 -17.32 -5.00 7.58
N ASN A 315 -16.85 -5.33 8.78
CA ASN A 315 -17.35 -4.72 10.01
C ASN A 315 -17.17 -3.19 10.04
N ASP A 316 -16.03 -2.67 9.58
CA ASP A 316 -15.77 -1.22 9.58
C ASP A 316 -16.57 -0.50 8.49
N TYR A 317 -16.72 -1.12 7.32
CA TYR A 317 -17.54 -0.59 6.24
C TYR A 317 -19.02 -0.46 6.67
N ILE A 318 -19.61 -1.52 7.23
CA ILE A 318 -21.00 -1.51 7.68
C ILE A 318 -21.23 -0.51 8.82
N ALA A 319 -20.30 -0.43 9.78
CA ALA A 319 -20.39 0.55 10.87
C ALA A 319 -20.44 1.98 10.32
N GLN A 320 -19.60 2.32 9.35
CA GLN A 320 -19.55 3.65 8.73
C GLN A 320 -20.75 3.91 7.79
N SER A 321 -21.29 2.88 7.14
CA SER A 321 -22.53 2.97 6.36
C SER A 321 -23.75 3.28 7.23
N ARG A 322 -23.73 2.86 8.49
CA ARG A 322 -24.78 3.18 9.47
C ARG A 322 -24.58 4.59 10.04
N CYS A 323 -23.36 4.91 10.48
CA CYS A 323 -23.02 6.20 11.05
C CYS A 323 -21.70 6.70 10.45
N PRO A 324 -21.71 7.72 9.59
CA PRO A 324 -20.49 8.38 9.14
C PRO A 324 -19.76 8.97 10.33
N LEU A 325 -18.43 8.96 10.26
CA LEU A 325 -17.64 9.49 11.35
C LEU A 325 -17.73 11.01 11.41
N PRO A 326 -17.89 11.61 12.62
CA PRO A 326 -17.84 13.06 12.82
C PRO A 326 -16.55 13.70 12.31
N SER A 327 -15.47 12.93 12.23
CA SER A 327 -14.18 13.38 11.72
C SER A 327 -14.15 13.61 10.21
N ILE A 328 -15.16 13.18 9.45
CA ILE A 328 -15.24 13.39 8.00
C ILE A 328 -15.88 14.76 7.74
N THR A 329 -15.04 15.80 7.79
CA THR A 329 -15.46 17.19 7.55
C THR A 329 -14.73 17.79 6.36
N ARG A 330 -15.27 18.87 5.78
CA ARG A 330 -14.57 19.64 4.73
C ARG A 330 -13.20 20.14 5.20
N GLN A 331 -13.10 20.51 6.47
CA GLN A 331 -11.85 20.96 7.11
C GLN A 331 -10.78 19.87 7.14
N ARG A 332 -11.16 18.58 7.03
CA ARG A 332 -10.22 17.46 6.92
C ARG A 332 -9.98 17.05 5.47
N ILE A 333 -11.03 16.99 4.66
CA ILE A 333 -10.96 16.53 3.26
C ILE A 333 -10.13 17.49 2.41
N VAL A 334 -10.32 18.81 2.56
CA VAL A 334 -9.62 19.82 1.75
C VAL A 334 -8.10 19.76 1.96
N PRO A 335 -7.56 19.77 3.19
CA PRO A 335 -6.13 19.63 3.38
C PRO A 335 -5.56 18.30 2.89
N TYR A 336 -6.32 17.20 3.03
CA TYR A 336 -5.91 15.90 2.49
C TYR A 336 -5.79 15.95 0.95
N ALA A 337 -6.76 16.57 0.28
CA ALA A 337 -6.75 16.78 -1.17
C ALA A 337 -5.59 17.68 -1.62
N VAL A 338 -5.31 18.77 -0.89
CA VAL A 338 -4.15 19.64 -1.15
C VAL A 338 -2.85 18.84 -1.00
N ARG A 339 -2.72 18.01 0.03
CA ARG A 339 -1.54 17.16 0.23
C ARG A 339 -1.38 16.14 -0.90
N PHE A 340 -2.47 15.54 -1.38
CA PHE A 340 -2.46 14.68 -2.56
C PHE A 340 -1.97 15.44 -3.81
N ALA A 341 -2.50 16.63 -4.07
CA ALA A 341 -2.08 17.46 -5.21
C ALA A 341 -0.59 17.84 -5.13
N LEU A 342 -0.07 18.16 -3.94
CA LEU A 342 1.36 18.43 -3.74
C LEU A 342 2.24 17.20 -3.98
N CYS A 343 1.80 16.01 -3.56
CA CYS A 343 2.49 14.77 -3.88
C CYS A 343 2.47 14.47 -5.38
N LEU A 344 1.36 14.75 -6.06
CA LEU A 344 1.24 14.58 -7.51
C LEU A 344 2.19 15.53 -8.24
N LEU A 345 2.21 16.80 -7.85
CA LEU A 345 3.16 17.79 -8.37
C LEU A 345 4.60 17.37 -8.11
N THR A 346 4.91 16.82 -6.94
CA THR A 346 6.26 16.32 -6.63
C THR A 346 6.64 15.17 -7.56
N MET A 347 5.73 14.23 -7.83
CA MET A 347 5.97 13.16 -8.79
C MET A 347 6.21 13.71 -10.19
N GLU A 348 5.37 14.64 -10.68
CA GLU A 348 5.56 15.26 -11.99
C GLU A 348 6.93 15.97 -12.07
N LEU A 349 7.31 16.76 -11.05
CA LEU A 349 8.61 17.43 -11.02
C LEU A 349 9.78 16.44 -11.03
N VAL A 350 9.67 15.33 -10.28
CA VAL A 350 10.67 14.25 -10.29
C VAL A 350 10.78 13.64 -11.69
N LEU A 351 9.68 13.26 -12.32
CA LEU A 351 9.71 12.62 -13.65
C LEU A 351 10.20 13.54 -14.77
N HIS A 352 10.06 14.86 -14.64
CA HIS A 352 10.57 15.81 -15.64
C HIS A 352 12.06 16.16 -15.47
N HIS A 353 12.67 15.85 -14.32
CA HIS A 353 14.04 16.25 -14.01
C HIS A 353 14.98 15.08 -13.70
N LEU A 354 14.43 13.97 -13.23
CA LEU A 354 15.17 12.81 -12.75
C LEU A 354 14.65 11.57 -13.50
N TYR A 355 15.26 11.23 -14.63
CA TYR A 355 14.84 10.13 -15.50
C TYR A 355 15.30 8.75 -14.98
N ALA A 356 15.18 8.55 -13.67
CA ALA A 356 15.73 7.40 -12.96
C ALA A 356 15.11 6.07 -13.41
N VAL A 357 13.82 6.07 -13.78
CA VAL A 357 13.14 4.84 -14.21
C VAL A 357 13.58 4.47 -15.61
N ALA A 358 13.57 5.42 -16.55
CA ALA A 358 14.02 5.19 -17.93
C ALA A 358 15.49 4.75 -17.96
N ILE A 359 16.36 5.42 -17.20
CA ILE A 359 17.77 5.04 -17.06
C ILE A 359 17.87 3.60 -16.54
N CYS A 360 17.22 3.26 -15.42
CA CYS A 360 17.30 1.90 -14.89
C CYS A 360 16.72 0.84 -15.84
N ALA A 361 15.61 1.14 -16.51
CA ALA A 361 14.92 0.23 -17.41
C ALA A 361 15.71 -0.04 -18.70
N SER A 362 16.45 0.95 -19.20
CA SER A 362 17.28 0.82 -20.41
C SER A 362 18.50 -0.08 -20.22
N ARG A 363 18.84 -0.47 -18.98
CA ARG A 363 20.02 -1.27 -18.62
C ARG A 363 21.31 -0.76 -19.32
N PRO A 364 21.71 0.49 -19.04
CA PRO A 364 22.88 1.09 -19.66
C PRO A 364 24.15 0.41 -19.16
N ASP A 365 25.27 0.72 -19.79
CA ASP A 365 26.57 0.41 -19.23
C ASP A 365 26.77 1.15 -17.89
N TRP A 366 26.73 0.40 -16.80
CA TRP A 366 26.85 0.92 -15.44
C TRP A 366 28.24 1.52 -15.15
N THR A 367 29.26 1.22 -15.96
CA THR A 367 30.61 1.76 -15.78
C THR A 367 30.72 3.24 -16.11
N LEU A 368 29.76 3.78 -16.87
CA LEU A 368 29.65 5.21 -17.20
C LEU A 368 29.29 6.08 -15.98
N TYR A 369 28.86 5.46 -14.89
CA TYR A 369 28.34 6.15 -13.71
C TYR A 369 29.29 5.96 -12.53
N THR A 370 29.52 7.05 -11.81
CA THR A 370 30.26 6.98 -10.54
C THR A 370 29.47 6.20 -9.49
N PRO A 371 30.13 5.62 -8.46
CA PRO A 371 29.43 4.96 -7.35
C PRO A 371 28.37 5.83 -6.67
N PHE A 372 28.63 7.15 -6.59
CA PHE A 372 27.66 8.11 -6.06
C PHE A 372 26.44 8.23 -6.98
N GLN A 373 26.63 8.45 -8.29
CA GLN A 373 25.52 8.54 -9.25
C GLN A 373 24.68 7.26 -9.30
N LEU A 374 25.33 6.07 -9.32
CA LEU A 374 24.62 4.78 -9.27
C LEU A 374 23.77 4.65 -8.02
N SER A 375 24.34 5.01 -6.86
CA SER A 375 23.61 4.97 -5.58
C SER A 375 22.43 5.92 -5.58
N MET A 376 22.59 7.12 -6.16
CA MET A 376 21.51 8.11 -6.23
C MET A 376 20.43 7.71 -7.24
N LEU A 377 20.78 7.16 -8.39
CA LEU A 377 19.83 6.60 -9.35
C LEU A 377 18.95 5.53 -8.70
N GLY A 378 19.58 4.57 -8.02
CA GLY A 378 18.85 3.56 -7.26
C GLY A 378 17.96 4.16 -6.17
N TYR A 379 18.47 5.12 -5.40
CA TYR A 379 17.71 5.80 -4.35
C TYR A 379 16.49 6.56 -4.88
N PHE A 380 16.63 7.32 -5.96
CA PHE A 380 15.52 8.07 -6.57
C PHE A 380 14.54 7.15 -7.29
N ASN A 381 15.00 6.07 -7.91
CA ASN A 381 14.09 5.06 -8.46
C ASN A 381 13.21 4.45 -7.34
N LEU A 382 13.77 4.16 -6.16
CA LEU A 382 12.97 3.75 -5.00
C LEU A 382 11.97 4.82 -4.55
N HIS A 383 12.30 6.12 -4.65
CA HIS A 383 11.35 7.20 -4.36
C HIS A 383 10.22 7.26 -5.38
N VAL A 384 10.51 7.04 -6.66
CA VAL A 384 9.51 6.93 -7.71
C VAL A 384 8.59 5.73 -7.45
N ILE A 385 9.13 4.59 -7.00
CA ILE A 385 8.35 3.43 -6.56
C ILE A 385 7.48 3.75 -5.33
N TRP A 386 7.98 4.53 -4.37
CA TRP A 386 7.16 4.96 -3.24
C TRP A 386 6.02 5.88 -3.70
N LEU A 387 6.31 6.87 -4.55
CA LEU A 387 5.31 7.81 -5.09
C LEU A 387 4.27 7.13 -5.98
N LYS A 388 4.68 6.19 -6.83
CA LYS A 388 3.76 5.48 -7.75
C LYS A 388 2.70 4.67 -7.01
N LEU A 389 3.00 4.18 -5.80
CA LEU A 389 2.04 3.49 -4.95
C LEU A 389 1.27 4.46 -4.04
N LEU A 390 1.95 5.50 -3.54
CA LEU A 390 1.35 6.55 -2.71
C LEU A 390 0.16 7.21 -3.41
N LEU A 391 0.34 7.61 -4.68
CA LEU A 391 -0.63 8.45 -5.39
C LEU A 391 -1.98 7.74 -5.62
N PRO A 392 -2.04 6.53 -6.21
CA PRO A 392 -3.28 5.78 -6.31
C PRO A 392 -3.93 5.54 -4.95
N TRP A 393 -3.17 5.11 -3.94
CA TRP A 393 -3.75 4.82 -2.62
C TRP A 393 -4.34 6.05 -1.94
N ARG A 394 -3.68 7.22 -2.04
CA ARG A 394 -4.21 8.48 -1.55
C ARG A 394 -5.43 8.93 -2.34
N PHE A 395 -5.41 8.76 -3.65
CA PHE A 395 -6.51 9.13 -4.53
C PHE A 395 -7.78 8.36 -4.15
N PHE A 396 -7.71 7.02 -4.10
CA PHE A 396 -8.85 6.18 -3.74
C PHE A 396 -9.32 6.38 -2.30
N ARG A 397 -8.41 6.68 -1.37
CA ARG A 397 -8.79 7.12 -0.01
C ARG A 397 -9.53 8.45 -0.03
N LEU A 398 -9.06 9.45 -0.80
CA LEU A 398 -9.74 10.74 -0.94
C LEU A 398 -11.15 10.56 -1.51
N TRP A 399 -11.30 9.71 -2.53
CA TRP A 399 -12.61 9.36 -3.08
C TRP A 399 -13.53 8.77 -2.01
N SER A 400 -13.06 7.78 -1.24
CA SER A 400 -13.82 7.19 -0.14
C SER A 400 -14.18 8.22 0.95
N LEU A 401 -13.28 9.16 1.28
CA LEU A 401 -13.56 10.23 2.25
C LEU A 401 -14.65 11.19 1.74
N CYS A 402 -14.61 11.57 0.46
CA CYS A 402 -15.68 12.34 -0.17
C CYS A 402 -17.03 11.60 -0.15
N ASP A 403 -16.99 10.27 -0.21
CA ASP A 403 -18.13 9.39 -0.09
C ASP A 403 -18.58 9.10 1.36
N ALA A 404 -17.90 9.65 2.36
CA ALA A 404 -18.17 9.48 3.78
C ALA A 404 -17.79 8.12 4.40
N VAL A 405 -16.78 7.45 3.84
CA VAL A 405 -16.05 6.34 4.50
C VAL A 405 -14.58 6.71 4.65
N ASP A 406 -14.08 6.62 5.87
CA ASP A 406 -12.69 6.87 6.24
C ASP A 406 -11.93 5.56 6.45
N PRO A 407 -11.26 5.02 5.42
CA PRO A 407 -10.37 3.89 5.59
C PRO A 407 -8.99 4.36 6.10
N PRO A 408 -8.13 3.46 6.64
CA PRO A 408 -6.81 3.85 7.15
C PRO A 408 -5.88 4.41 6.05
N GLU A 409 -5.03 5.38 6.38
CA GLU A 409 -3.98 5.83 5.45
C GLU A 409 -2.92 4.72 5.23
N ASN A 410 -2.55 4.48 3.98
CA ASN A 410 -1.63 3.40 3.61
C ASN A 410 -0.16 3.76 3.73
N MET A 411 0.19 5.01 3.47
CA MET A 411 1.59 5.49 3.50
C MET A 411 1.69 6.67 4.44
N VAL A 412 2.03 6.36 5.69
CA VAL A 412 2.04 7.35 6.76
C VAL A 412 3.37 8.09 6.87
N ARG A 413 4.43 7.51 6.30
CA ARG A 413 5.78 8.08 6.25
C ARG A 413 6.44 7.81 4.90
N CYS A 414 7.32 8.71 4.50
CA CYS A 414 8.22 8.48 3.36
C CYS A 414 9.16 7.30 3.67
N MET A 415 9.54 6.52 2.65
CA MET A 415 10.55 5.45 2.80
C MET A 415 11.81 5.93 3.53
N SER A 416 12.27 7.16 3.24
CA SER A 416 13.45 7.80 3.84
C SER A 416 13.21 8.33 5.27
N ASN A 417 12.02 8.14 5.84
CA ASN A 417 11.67 8.48 7.22
C ASN A 417 11.33 7.22 8.05
N ASN A 418 12.11 6.14 7.87
CA ASN A 418 11.98 4.90 8.62
C ASN A 418 13.36 4.35 9.03
N PRO A 419 13.80 4.51 10.30
CA PRO A 419 15.07 3.98 10.78
C PRO A 419 15.01 2.50 11.19
N SER A 420 13.83 1.88 11.15
CA SER A 420 13.57 0.51 11.61
C SER A 420 12.81 -0.26 10.52
N THR A 421 13.27 -1.48 10.24
CA THR A 421 12.64 -2.38 9.27
C THR A 421 11.26 -2.80 9.75
N LEU A 422 11.13 -3.17 11.02
CA LEU A 422 9.82 -3.53 11.60
C LEU A 422 8.82 -2.36 11.57
N ALA A 423 9.30 -1.14 11.83
CA ALA A 423 8.49 0.06 11.79
C ALA A 423 8.06 0.41 10.36
N PHE A 424 8.98 0.26 9.40
CA PHE A 424 8.71 0.43 7.98
C PHE A 424 7.53 -0.44 7.52
N TRP A 425 7.52 -1.75 7.83
CA TRP A 425 6.42 -2.66 7.45
C TRP A 425 5.06 -2.34 8.09
N ARG A 426 5.04 -1.62 9.22
CA ARG A 426 3.79 -1.13 9.84
C ARG A 426 3.32 0.20 9.25
N ALA A 427 4.24 0.99 8.69
CA ALA A 427 3.98 2.29 8.08
C ALA A 427 3.69 2.21 6.57
N TRP A 428 4.27 1.21 5.89
CA TRP A 428 4.08 0.91 4.48
C TRP A 428 2.86 0.02 4.27
N HIS A 429 2.02 0.38 3.30
CA HIS A 429 0.77 -0.31 2.99
C HIS A 429 -0.03 -0.70 4.27
N ARG A 430 -0.20 0.27 5.16
CA ARG A 430 -0.66 0.04 6.54
C ARG A 430 -2.01 -0.69 6.63
N SER A 431 -2.95 -0.45 5.71
CA SER A 431 -4.22 -1.20 5.70
C SER A 431 -3.99 -2.70 5.51
N TYR A 432 -3.05 -3.07 4.64
CA TYR A 432 -2.70 -4.46 4.35
C TYR A 432 -1.98 -5.09 5.54
N ASN A 433 -1.05 -4.38 6.17
CA ASN A 433 -0.42 -4.86 7.41
C ASN A 433 -1.47 -5.18 8.49
N ARG A 434 -2.48 -4.30 8.67
CA ARG A 434 -3.56 -4.53 9.63
C ARG A 434 -4.44 -5.72 9.25
N TRP A 435 -4.72 -5.88 7.96
CA TRP A 435 -5.44 -7.03 7.43
C TRP A 435 -4.68 -8.33 7.70
N ILE A 436 -3.39 -8.39 7.39
CA ILE A 436 -2.52 -9.54 7.66
C ILE A 436 -2.53 -9.89 9.14
N VAL A 437 -2.34 -8.87 10.00
CA VAL A 437 -2.31 -9.09 11.45
C VAL A 437 -3.63 -9.70 11.92
N ARG A 438 -4.77 -9.18 11.45
CA ARG A 438 -6.10 -9.63 11.85
C ARG A 438 -6.47 -11.02 11.33
N TYR A 439 -6.21 -11.31 10.05
CA TYR A 439 -6.73 -12.50 9.38
C TYR A 439 -5.71 -13.64 9.22
N ILE A 440 -4.42 -13.39 9.45
CA ILE A 440 -3.37 -14.41 9.40
C ILE A 440 -2.67 -14.52 10.76
N TYR A 441 -1.99 -13.46 11.19
CA TYR A 441 -1.06 -13.53 12.34
C TYR A 441 -1.78 -13.83 13.66
N VAL A 442 -2.89 -13.16 13.96
CA VAL A 442 -3.70 -13.37 15.18
C VAL A 442 -4.32 -14.78 15.19
N PRO A 443 -4.99 -15.27 14.13
CA PRO A 443 -5.50 -16.64 14.06
C PRO A 443 -4.42 -17.72 14.22
N LEU A 444 -3.18 -17.47 13.77
CA LEU A 444 -2.04 -18.34 14.02
C LEU A 444 -1.49 -18.26 15.46
N GLY A 445 -2.15 -17.55 16.37
CA GLY A 445 -1.78 -17.45 17.78
C GLY A 445 -0.69 -16.41 18.07
N GLY A 446 -0.51 -15.42 17.19
CA GLY A 446 0.52 -14.38 17.33
C GLY A 446 0.27 -13.30 18.40
N SER A 447 -0.91 -13.27 19.03
CA SER A 447 -1.33 -12.21 19.97
C SER A 447 -1.31 -12.58 21.46
N GLY A 448 -0.71 -13.72 21.83
CA GLY A 448 -0.64 -14.17 23.22
C GLY A 448 0.48 -13.48 24.03
N PRO A 449 0.35 -13.38 25.37
CA PRO A 449 1.35 -12.73 26.23
C PRO A 449 2.71 -13.46 26.31
N ALA A 450 2.81 -14.68 25.78
CA ALA A 450 4.05 -15.47 25.76
C ALA A 450 4.16 -16.35 24.49
N VAL A 451 4.12 -15.75 23.30
CA VAL A 451 4.34 -16.50 22.05
C VAL A 451 5.79 -17.02 22.01
N PRO A 452 6.01 -18.35 21.91
CA PRO A 452 7.36 -18.90 21.78
C PRO A 452 8.07 -18.37 20.53
N ARG A 453 9.40 -18.17 20.60
CA ARG A 453 10.20 -17.62 19.48
C ARG A 453 10.02 -18.40 18.18
N TRP A 454 9.96 -19.74 18.24
CA TRP A 454 9.74 -20.60 17.08
C TRP A 454 8.38 -20.36 16.42
N ARG A 455 7.33 -20.14 17.22
CA ARG A 455 5.97 -19.86 16.72
C ARG A 455 5.89 -18.47 16.12
N ALA A 456 6.57 -17.49 16.71
CA ALA A 456 6.71 -16.17 16.11
C ALA A 456 7.42 -16.24 14.75
N ALA A 457 8.53 -16.99 14.65
CA ALA A 457 9.23 -17.21 13.39
C ALA A 457 8.35 -17.89 12.33
N PHE A 458 7.63 -18.95 12.71
CA PHE A 458 6.66 -19.60 11.83
C PHE A 458 5.57 -18.65 11.35
N ASN A 459 4.99 -17.86 12.25
CA ASN A 459 3.95 -16.89 11.90
C ASN A 459 4.49 -15.81 10.95
N TYR A 460 5.72 -15.33 11.16
CA TYR A 460 6.37 -14.41 10.22
C TYR A 460 6.60 -15.07 8.85
N ALA A 461 7.11 -16.31 8.81
CA ALA A 461 7.31 -17.03 7.55
C ALA A 461 5.99 -17.25 6.79
N ALA A 462 4.91 -17.61 7.49
CA ALA A 462 3.58 -17.75 6.89
C ALA A 462 3.05 -16.42 6.34
N VAL A 463 3.19 -15.34 7.11
CA VAL A 463 2.79 -13.99 6.69
C VAL A 463 3.56 -13.56 5.44
N PHE A 464 4.90 -13.63 5.44
CA PHE A 464 5.70 -13.18 4.31
C PHE A 464 5.57 -14.08 3.08
N THR A 465 5.32 -15.38 3.27
CA THR A 465 4.95 -16.28 2.15
C THR A 465 3.64 -15.84 1.52
N PHE A 466 2.60 -15.53 2.30
CA PHE A 466 1.35 -15.02 1.75
C PHE A 466 1.54 -13.66 1.05
N VAL A 467 2.33 -12.75 1.64
CA VAL A 467 2.66 -11.45 1.01
C VAL A 467 3.32 -11.66 -0.35
N ALA A 468 4.30 -12.56 -0.46
CA ALA A 468 4.96 -12.86 -1.72
C ALA A 468 3.98 -13.46 -2.75
N LEU A 469 3.20 -14.47 -2.35
CA LEU A 469 2.19 -15.10 -3.21
C LEU A 469 1.12 -14.12 -3.71
N TRP A 470 0.72 -13.17 -2.86
CA TRP A 470 -0.27 -12.16 -3.22
C TRP A 470 0.27 -11.12 -4.20
N HIS A 471 1.58 -10.84 -4.16
CA HIS A 471 2.22 -9.86 -5.03
C HIS A 471 2.70 -10.43 -6.38
N ASP A 472 3.27 -11.65 -6.39
CA ASP A 472 3.75 -12.30 -7.60
C ASP A 472 3.70 -13.83 -7.46
N ILE A 473 2.87 -14.43 -8.29
CA ILE A 473 2.65 -15.88 -8.33
C ILE A 473 3.79 -16.59 -9.07
N ASN A 474 4.60 -15.88 -9.88
CA ASN A 474 5.78 -16.45 -10.55
C ASN A 474 6.93 -16.79 -9.58
N LEU A 475 6.71 -16.64 -8.26
CA LEU A 475 7.62 -16.96 -7.17
C LEU A 475 8.96 -16.21 -7.21
N ARG A 476 9.14 -15.26 -8.13
CA ARG A 476 10.35 -14.42 -8.21
C ARG A 476 10.46 -13.55 -6.97
N LEU A 477 9.32 -13.05 -6.48
CA LEU A 477 9.24 -12.31 -5.22
C LEU A 477 9.27 -13.19 -3.97
N LEU A 478 9.14 -14.52 -4.08
CA LEU A 478 9.19 -15.40 -2.91
C LEU A 478 10.58 -15.42 -2.28
N ILE A 479 11.62 -15.54 -3.12
CA ILE A 479 13.02 -15.46 -2.68
C ILE A 479 13.29 -14.10 -2.04
N TRP A 480 12.80 -13.01 -2.66
CA TRP A 480 12.89 -11.68 -2.07
C TRP A 480 12.18 -11.59 -0.71
N GLY A 481 10.96 -12.12 -0.59
CA GLY A 481 10.19 -12.13 0.66
C GLY A 481 10.91 -12.87 1.79
N TRP A 482 11.58 -13.98 1.48
CA TRP A 482 12.39 -14.72 2.46
C TRP A 482 13.68 -13.99 2.83
N LEU A 483 14.32 -13.31 1.89
CA LEU A 483 15.45 -12.42 2.20
C LEU A 483 15.04 -11.30 3.15
N ILE A 484 13.85 -10.71 2.96
CA ILE A 484 13.32 -9.71 3.90
C ILE A 484 13.13 -10.30 5.31
N VAL A 485 12.62 -11.54 5.45
CA VAL A 485 12.50 -12.20 6.77
C VAL A 485 13.87 -12.34 7.43
N LEU A 486 14.89 -12.75 6.68
CA LEU A 486 16.26 -12.79 7.17
C LEU A 486 16.76 -11.40 7.57
N PHE A 487 16.34 -10.33 6.87
CA PHE A 487 16.74 -8.96 7.17
C PHE A 487 16.05 -8.35 8.39
N VAL A 488 14.91 -8.89 8.83
CA VAL A 488 14.27 -8.52 10.10
C VAL A 488 15.03 -9.12 11.30
N ALA A 489 15.70 -10.27 11.11
CA ALA A 489 16.34 -11.00 12.20
C ALA A 489 17.47 -10.22 12.91
N PRO A 490 18.39 -9.52 12.20
CA PRO A 490 19.39 -8.68 12.86
C PRO A 490 18.80 -7.59 13.74
N GLU A 491 17.72 -6.92 13.30
CA GLU A 491 17.04 -5.92 14.12
C GLU A 491 16.44 -6.55 15.38
N ALA A 492 15.79 -7.71 15.24
CA ALA A 492 15.21 -8.43 16.37
C ALA A 492 16.28 -8.91 17.37
N LEU A 493 17.41 -9.42 16.86
CA LEU A 493 18.55 -9.85 17.67
C LEU A 493 19.21 -8.66 18.38
N ALA A 494 19.44 -7.55 17.67
CA ALA A 494 20.02 -6.34 18.26
C ALA A 494 19.14 -5.79 19.39
N ARG A 495 17.81 -5.78 19.22
CA ARG A 495 16.86 -5.39 20.27
C ARG A 495 16.87 -6.33 21.48
N ALA A 496 17.15 -7.62 21.25
CA ALA A 496 17.26 -8.61 22.33
C ALA A 496 18.59 -8.50 23.09
N LEU A 497 19.70 -8.25 22.39
CA LEU A 497 21.04 -8.10 22.98
C LEU A 497 21.23 -6.74 23.67
N PHE A 498 20.63 -5.68 23.13
CA PHE A 498 20.75 -4.32 23.65
C PHE A 498 19.37 -3.74 24.04
N PRO A 499 18.74 -4.28 25.11
CA PRO A 499 17.43 -3.82 25.54
C PRO A 499 17.52 -2.39 26.10
N PRO A 500 16.56 -1.50 25.79
CA PRO A 500 16.58 -0.10 26.23
C PRO A 500 16.60 0.05 27.75
N GLN A 501 16.11 -0.95 28.50
CA GLN A 501 16.13 -0.97 29.96
C GLN A 501 17.56 -0.88 30.53
N ASN A 502 18.55 -1.49 29.87
CA ASN A 502 19.95 -1.49 30.33
C ASN A 502 20.63 -0.13 30.16
N PHE A 503 20.04 0.77 29.36
CA PHE A 503 20.60 2.08 29.04
C PHE A 503 19.77 3.25 29.59
N ARG A 504 18.87 3.00 30.55
CA ARG A 504 18.01 4.05 31.15
C ARG A 504 18.80 5.26 31.66
N HIS A 505 19.99 5.05 32.21
CA HIS A 505 20.86 6.11 32.73
C HIS A 505 21.77 6.74 31.67
N ARG A 506 21.83 6.20 30.45
CA ARG A 506 22.66 6.70 29.33
C ARG A 506 21.85 6.77 28.03
N PRO A 507 20.77 7.58 27.98
CA PRO A 507 19.87 7.63 26.82
C PRO A 507 20.56 8.08 25.53
N ASN A 508 21.58 8.95 25.63
CA ASN A 508 22.36 9.40 24.48
C ASN A 508 23.21 8.28 23.86
N ALA A 509 23.85 7.46 24.69
CA ALA A 509 24.65 6.33 24.24
C ALA A 509 23.75 5.29 23.54
N TYR A 510 22.58 5.01 24.12
CA TYR A 510 21.60 4.12 23.48
C TYR A 510 21.12 4.64 22.14
N ARG A 511 20.83 5.95 22.04
CA ARG A 511 20.42 6.58 20.79
C ARG A 511 21.49 6.42 19.71
N TRP A 512 22.76 6.64 20.04
CA TRP A 512 23.87 6.48 19.09
C TRP A 512 24.03 5.03 18.66
N LEU A 513 23.97 4.08 19.60
CA LEU A 513 23.97 2.64 19.31
C LEU A 513 22.81 2.26 18.37
N ALA A 514 21.59 2.73 18.66
CA ALA A 514 20.43 2.54 17.82
C ALA A 514 20.61 3.20 16.44
N GLY A 515 21.35 4.30 16.35
CA GLY A 515 21.72 4.95 15.09
C GLY A 515 22.61 4.10 14.21
N VAL A 516 23.64 3.49 14.80
CA VAL A 516 24.51 2.54 14.08
C VAL A 516 23.69 1.35 13.58
N GLY A 517 22.81 0.81 14.43
CA GLY A 517 21.88 -0.24 14.03
C GLY A 517 20.92 0.18 12.92
N ALA A 518 20.43 1.43 12.95
CA ALA A 518 19.56 1.99 11.91
C ALA A 518 20.27 2.10 10.56
N VAL A 519 21.54 2.51 10.53
CA VAL A 519 22.35 2.52 9.29
C VAL A 519 22.41 1.11 8.67
N GLY A 520 22.70 0.09 9.48
CA GLY A 520 22.71 -1.29 9.02
C GLY A 520 21.36 -1.73 8.43
N ASN A 521 20.25 -1.44 9.14
CA ASN A 521 18.91 -1.75 8.65
C ASN A 521 18.58 -1.04 7.33
N ILE A 522 18.90 0.25 7.22
CA ILE A 522 18.64 1.03 6.00
C ILE A 522 19.45 0.48 4.83
N LEU A 523 20.74 0.20 5.01
CA LEU A 523 21.59 -0.37 3.96
C LEU A 523 21.07 -1.73 3.50
N MET A 524 20.67 -2.61 4.43
CA MET A 524 20.09 -3.91 4.10
C MET A 524 18.77 -3.76 3.33
N MET A 525 17.88 -2.88 3.77
CA MET A 525 16.62 -2.61 3.08
C MET A 525 16.85 -2.01 1.69
N MET A 526 17.81 -1.09 1.54
CA MET A 526 18.19 -0.55 0.25
C MET A 526 18.73 -1.64 -0.67
N ALA A 527 19.67 -2.47 -0.20
CA ALA A 527 20.24 -3.55 -0.99
C ALA A 527 19.16 -4.53 -1.48
N ALA A 528 18.26 -4.97 -0.59
CA ALA A 528 17.15 -5.87 -0.92
C ALA A 528 16.28 -5.34 -2.06
N ASN A 529 15.93 -4.05 -1.99
CA ASN A 529 15.02 -3.43 -2.93
C ASN A 529 15.72 -2.99 -4.23
N LEU A 530 17.02 -2.69 -4.19
CA LEU A 530 17.81 -2.42 -5.39
C LEU A 530 17.96 -3.67 -6.27
N VAL A 531 18.19 -4.84 -5.65
CA VAL A 531 18.21 -6.13 -6.37
C VAL A 531 16.84 -6.44 -6.95
N GLY A 532 15.78 -6.30 -6.15
CA GLY A 532 14.42 -6.70 -6.56
C GLY A 532 13.76 -5.78 -7.59
N PHE A 533 14.01 -4.47 -7.51
CA PHE A 533 13.16 -3.47 -8.20
C PHE A 533 13.90 -2.35 -8.94
N ALA A 534 15.24 -2.25 -8.88
CA ALA A 534 15.97 -1.15 -9.51
C ALA A 534 17.06 -1.57 -10.49
N ILE A 535 18.19 -2.11 -10.01
CA ILE A 535 19.42 -2.31 -10.82
C ILE A 535 19.70 -3.81 -11.06
N GLY A 536 18.97 -4.69 -10.37
CA GLY A 536 19.13 -6.15 -10.52
C GLY A 536 20.40 -6.68 -9.85
N VAL A 537 20.62 -8.00 -9.99
CA VAL A 537 21.76 -8.69 -9.37
C VAL A 537 23.10 -8.19 -9.93
N ASP A 538 23.19 -8.01 -11.24
CA ASP A 538 24.45 -7.62 -11.89
C ASP A 538 24.82 -6.17 -11.58
N GLY A 539 23.84 -5.27 -11.54
CA GLY A 539 24.05 -3.89 -11.10
C GLY A 539 24.51 -3.78 -9.65
N VAL A 540 23.95 -4.61 -8.76
CA VAL A 540 24.37 -4.65 -7.35
C VAL A 540 25.76 -5.27 -7.18
N LYS A 541 26.11 -6.29 -7.96
CA LYS A 541 27.48 -6.83 -8.00
C LYS A 541 28.48 -5.76 -8.46
N GLY A 542 28.15 -5.02 -9.52
CA GLY A 542 28.95 -3.91 -10.02
C GLY A 542 29.14 -2.81 -8.96
N LEU A 543 28.07 -2.41 -8.30
CA LEU A 543 28.11 -1.45 -7.20
C LEU A 543 28.96 -1.96 -6.02
N ALA A 544 28.74 -3.20 -5.57
CA ALA A 544 29.50 -3.79 -4.47
C ALA A 544 31.00 -3.91 -4.80
N GLY A 545 31.34 -4.34 -6.01
CA GLY A 545 32.72 -4.37 -6.51
C GLY A 545 33.35 -2.98 -6.48
N ALA A 546 32.67 -1.97 -7.04
CA ALA A 546 33.16 -0.59 -7.06
C ALA A 546 33.34 -0.01 -5.65
N LEU A 547 32.44 -0.32 -4.72
CA LEU A 547 32.49 0.13 -3.32
C LEU A 547 33.65 -0.47 -2.54
N VAL A 548 33.96 -1.76 -2.73
CA VAL A 548 34.95 -2.48 -1.94
C VAL A 548 36.35 -2.36 -2.54
N GLN A 549 36.48 -2.45 -3.86
CA GLN A 549 37.76 -2.60 -4.54
C GLN A 549 38.48 -1.26 -4.76
N THR A 550 37.75 -0.14 -4.85
CA THR A 550 38.35 1.18 -5.11
C THR A 550 38.51 2.00 -3.83
N LEU A 551 39.53 2.85 -3.77
CA LEU A 551 39.68 3.79 -2.64
C LEU A 551 38.51 4.78 -2.59
N GLY A 552 38.11 5.32 -3.76
CA GLY A 552 36.97 6.23 -3.87
C GLY A 552 35.65 5.60 -3.42
N GLY A 553 35.42 4.32 -3.76
CA GLY A 553 34.26 3.56 -3.32
C GLY A 553 34.21 3.36 -1.80
N ARG A 554 35.36 3.05 -1.18
CA ARG A 554 35.46 2.91 0.28
C ARG A 554 35.21 4.24 1.00
N VAL A 555 35.78 5.32 0.51
CA VAL A 555 35.53 6.68 1.04
C VAL A 555 34.06 7.05 0.91
N PHE A 556 33.46 6.79 -0.26
CA PHE A 556 32.04 7.02 -0.46
C PHE A 556 31.17 6.17 0.47
N PHE A 557 31.50 4.89 0.69
CA PHE A 557 30.75 4.03 1.60
C PHE A 557 30.76 4.55 3.05
N VAL A 558 31.91 5.01 3.55
CA VAL A 558 32.02 5.63 4.87
C VAL A 558 31.19 6.91 4.94
N ALA A 559 31.27 7.77 3.92
CA ALA A 559 30.48 8.99 3.84
C ALA A 559 28.97 8.72 3.77
N ALA A 560 28.55 7.67 3.05
CA ALA A 560 27.17 7.22 2.98
C ALA A 560 26.68 6.73 4.34
N CYS A 561 27.46 5.91 5.05
CA CYS A 561 27.15 5.47 6.42
C CYS A 561 27.01 6.65 7.38
N ALA A 562 27.91 7.63 7.32
CA ALA A 562 27.82 8.85 8.13
C ALA A 562 26.55 9.65 7.80
N THR A 563 26.23 9.81 6.52
CA THR A 563 25.01 10.51 6.07
C THR A 563 23.74 9.80 6.56
N LEU A 564 23.67 8.48 6.43
CA LEU A 564 22.55 7.67 6.91
C LEU A 564 22.43 7.73 8.45
N PHE A 565 23.55 7.81 9.16
CA PHE A 565 23.57 7.98 10.60
C PHE A 565 22.95 9.32 11.00
N VAL A 566 23.37 10.42 10.35
CA VAL A 566 22.81 11.76 10.56
C VAL A 566 21.31 11.76 10.26
N GLY A 567 20.89 11.19 9.12
CA GLY A 567 19.47 11.02 8.79
C GLY A 567 18.70 10.26 9.86
N SER A 568 19.29 9.17 10.39
CA SER A 568 18.70 8.37 11.47
C SER A 568 18.55 9.14 12.78
N MET A 569 19.53 9.97 13.13
CA MET A 569 19.44 10.83 14.32
C MET A 569 18.30 11.83 14.18
N VAL A 570 18.17 12.49 13.03
CA VAL A 570 17.08 13.42 12.76
C VAL A 570 15.72 12.71 12.80
N MET A 571 15.63 11.49 12.25
CA MET A 571 14.42 10.67 12.37
C MET A 571 14.07 10.36 13.84
N PHE A 572 15.04 10.06 14.69
CA PHE A 572 14.80 9.81 16.11
C PHE A 572 14.29 11.04 16.85
N GLU A 573 14.87 12.22 16.61
CA GLU A 573 14.36 13.46 17.22
C GLU A 573 12.98 13.84 16.68
N TRP A 574 12.71 13.53 15.41
CA TRP A 574 11.36 13.68 14.86
C TRP A 574 10.35 12.79 15.60
N ARG A 575 10.70 11.52 15.90
CA ARG A 575 9.86 10.63 16.73
C ARG A 575 9.69 11.15 18.16
N GLU A 576 10.75 11.65 18.78
CA GLU A 576 10.63 12.29 20.10
C GLU A 576 9.74 13.54 20.06
N SER A 577 9.77 14.30 18.96
CA SER A 577 8.88 15.45 18.75
C SER A 577 7.40 15.04 18.58
N GLU A 578 7.13 13.86 18.04
CA GLU A 578 5.78 13.27 18.00
C GLU A 578 5.34 12.83 19.41
N ARG A 579 6.22 12.15 20.15
CA ARG A 579 5.94 11.71 21.53
C ARG A 579 5.69 12.88 22.47
N ARG A 580 6.42 13.98 22.33
CA ARG A 580 6.18 15.23 23.09
C ARG A 580 4.80 15.85 22.82
N ARG A 581 4.20 15.55 21.66
CA ARG A 581 2.83 15.96 21.30
C ARG A 581 1.77 14.91 21.66
N GLY A 582 2.13 13.84 22.37
CA GLY A 582 1.21 12.76 22.72
C GLY A 582 0.93 11.75 21.58
N ILE A 583 1.71 11.78 20.49
CA ILE A 583 1.48 10.95 19.31
C ILE A 583 2.33 9.68 19.39
N ASP A 584 1.68 8.51 19.32
CA ASP A 584 2.32 7.20 19.18
C ASP A 584 1.70 6.42 18.02
N MET A 585 2.40 6.38 16.89
CA MET A 585 1.96 5.63 15.71
C MET A 585 2.38 4.15 15.75
N LYS A 586 3.26 3.77 16.69
CA LYS A 586 3.87 2.43 16.79
C LYS A 586 4.65 1.99 15.53
N CYS A 587 5.03 2.98 14.71
CA CYS A 587 5.82 2.89 13.48
C CYS A 587 6.66 4.16 13.20
#